data_AF-A0A2N6CI89-F1
#
_entry.id   AF-A0A2N6CI89-F1
#
_cell.length_a   1.000
_cell.length_b   1.000
_cell.length_c   1.000
_cell.angle_alpha   90.00
_cell.angle_beta   90.00
_cell.angle_gamma   90.00
#
_symmetry.space_group_name_H-M   'P 1'
#
loop_
_entity.id
_entity.type
_entity.pdbx_description
1 polymer ?
#
loop_
_entity_poly.entity_id
_entity_poly.type
_entity_poly.pdbx_seq_one_letter_code
_entity_poly.pdbx_strand_id
1 'polypeptide(L)'
;MDALSPKLPFVPPVEGCSIEHIHHAGPFITKVELRLPNGEPWIWTSRQHRFSGATPSPPSEAGRASDKAAWWLKVGLFARVTWWISACFIVGAACFAIASAAGLAPRFFGDFAGNPVAINLVFFAGSLFFTTAAYLQLLAAINADRIADLAHRRVPRGRFRWLAWRQGDIGWLSAMTQFVGTVLFNVNTFDALLPNLDWLQEDLLIWTPDV
;
A
#
# COMPACT_ATOMS: atom_id res chain seq x y z
N MET A 1 -28.86 14.02 -25.14
CA MET A 1 -27.67 13.15 -25.06
C MET A 1 -27.02 13.44 -23.73
N ASP A 2 -27.23 12.54 -22.78
CA ASP A 2 -26.93 12.73 -21.37
C ASP A 2 -25.46 13.05 -21.13
N ALA A 3 -25.19 14.22 -20.55
CA ALA A 3 -23.86 14.55 -20.05
C ALA A 3 -23.52 13.52 -18.98
N LEU A 4 -22.61 12.61 -19.30
CA LEU A 4 -22.03 11.64 -18.38
C LEU A 4 -21.49 12.39 -17.17
N SER A 5 -22.27 12.43 -16.08
CA SER A 5 -21.80 12.93 -14.79
C SER A 5 -20.47 12.24 -14.49
N PRO A 6 -19.37 12.99 -14.35
CA PRO A 6 -18.07 12.38 -14.11
C PRO A 6 -18.17 11.51 -12.87
N LYS A 7 -17.80 10.24 -12.98
CA LYS A 7 -17.88 9.27 -11.88
C LYS A 7 -16.90 9.71 -10.81
N LEU A 8 -17.39 10.45 -9.82
CA LEU A 8 -16.57 10.96 -8.73
C LEU A 8 -15.99 9.78 -7.93
N PRO A 9 -14.72 9.87 -7.49
CA PRO A 9 -14.09 8.83 -6.70
C PRO A 9 -14.62 8.74 -5.25
N PHE A 10 -15.61 9.57 -4.91
CA PHE A 10 -16.25 9.67 -3.61
C PHE A 10 -17.74 9.99 -3.77
N VAL A 11 -18.51 9.75 -2.71
CA VAL A 11 -19.92 10.13 -2.63
C VAL A 11 -20.02 11.57 -2.11
N PRO A 12 -20.70 12.50 -2.80
CA PRO A 12 -20.94 13.85 -2.31
C PRO A 12 -21.59 13.86 -0.92
N PRO A 13 -21.31 14.86 -0.08
CA PRO A 13 -21.81 14.89 1.30
C PRO A 13 -23.33 15.05 1.40
N VAL A 14 -23.95 15.72 0.43
CA VAL A 14 -25.40 15.93 0.32
C VAL A 14 -25.82 15.87 -1.14
N GLU A 15 -27.06 15.46 -1.38
CA GLU A 15 -27.66 15.49 -2.71
C GLU A 15 -27.88 16.96 -3.14
N GLY A 16 -27.61 17.26 -4.42
CA GLY A 16 -27.72 18.61 -4.97
C GLY A 16 -26.45 19.46 -4.91
N CYS A 17 -25.29 18.91 -4.56
CA CYS A 17 -24.02 19.62 -4.74
C CYS A 17 -23.75 19.91 -6.21
N SER A 18 -23.28 21.13 -6.51
CA SER A 18 -22.76 21.51 -7.83
C SER A 18 -21.25 21.34 -7.86
N ILE A 19 -20.71 20.76 -8.94
CA ILE A 19 -19.25 20.64 -9.13
C ILE A 19 -18.76 21.93 -9.77
N GLU A 20 -17.89 22.67 -9.08
CA GLU A 20 -17.31 23.91 -9.62
C GLU A 20 -16.04 23.62 -10.42
N HIS A 21 -15.12 22.80 -9.87
CA HIS A 21 -13.85 22.52 -10.52
C HIS A 21 -13.31 21.12 -10.19
N ILE A 22 -12.75 20.43 -11.18
CA ILE A 22 -12.07 19.14 -11.01
C ILE A 22 -10.60 19.33 -11.39
N HIS A 23 -9.71 19.11 -10.43
CA HIS A 23 -8.27 19.17 -10.64
C HIS A 23 -7.72 17.76 -10.85
N HIS A 24 -6.86 17.63 -11.86
CA HIS A 24 -6.27 16.37 -12.27
C HIS A 24 -4.74 16.41 -12.15
N ALA A 25 -4.14 15.25 -11.89
CA ALA A 25 -2.73 14.98 -12.17
C ALA A 25 -2.66 13.72 -13.05
N GLY A 26 -2.48 13.93 -14.36
CA GLY A 26 -2.63 12.85 -15.35
C GLY A 26 -4.05 12.26 -15.33
N PRO A 27 -4.21 10.92 -15.35
CA PRO A 27 -5.54 10.28 -15.31
C PRO A 27 -6.22 10.36 -13.93
N PHE A 28 -5.56 10.92 -12.91
CA PHE A 28 -6.04 10.89 -11.53
C PHE A 28 -6.68 12.21 -11.10
N ILE A 29 -7.80 12.14 -10.41
CA ILE A 29 -8.44 13.30 -9.78
C ILE A 29 -7.76 13.57 -8.43
N THR A 30 -7.14 14.74 -8.29
CA THR A 30 -6.39 15.11 -7.08
C THR A 30 -7.20 15.99 -6.13
N LYS A 31 -8.06 16.86 -6.68
CA LYS A 31 -8.92 17.77 -5.92
C LYS A 31 -10.23 18.00 -6.68
N VAL A 32 -11.35 18.06 -5.97
CA VAL A 32 -12.65 18.45 -6.50
C VAL A 32 -13.20 19.55 -5.62
N GLU A 33 -13.56 20.68 -6.23
CA GLU A 33 -14.21 21.81 -5.60
C GLU A 33 -15.70 21.73 -5.93
N LEU A 34 -16.53 21.66 -4.90
CA LEU A 34 -17.99 21.59 -4.98
C LEU A 34 -18.60 22.78 -4.24
N ARG A 35 -19.80 23.15 -4.64
CA ARG A 35 -20.69 24.02 -3.88
C ARG A 35 -21.84 23.21 -3.31
N LEU A 36 -22.04 23.32 -2.01
CA LEU A 36 -23.16 22.72 -1.29
C LEU A 36 -24.49 23.41 -1.69
N PRO A 37 -25.66 22.78 -1.48
CA PRO A 37 -26.96 23.39 -1.76
C PRO A 37 -27.23 24.70 -1.01
N ASN A 38 -26.57 24.90 0.13
CA ASN A 38 -26.62 26.13 0.94
C ASN A 38 -25.67 27.25 0.42
N GLY A 39 -24.94 27.00 -0.68
CA GLY A 39 -23.99 27.94 -1.28
C GLY A 39 -22.58 27.91 -0.70
N GLU A 40 -22.31 27.10 0.34
CA GLU A 40 -20.99 26.99 0.96
C GLU A 40 -20.00 26.22 0.07
N PRO A 41 -18.73 26.67 -0.03
CA PRO A 41 -17.70 25.95 -0.76
C PRO A 41 -17.25 24.71 0.02
N TRP A 42 -17.13 23.58 -0.66
CA TRP A 42 -16.67 22.31 -0.11
C TRP A 42 -15.58 21.71 -1.00
N ILE A 43 -14.44 21.36 -0.40
CA ILE A 43 -13.28 20.88 -1.14
C ILE A 43 -13.00 19.43 -0.76
N TRP A 44 -12.99 18.56 -1.77
CA TRP A 44 -12.45 17.21 -1.66
C TRP A 44 -11.02 17.18 -2.18
N THR A 45 -10.10 16.55 -1.44
CA THR A 45 -8.77 16.22 -1.95
C THR A 45 -8.50 14.73 -1.75
N SER A 46 -7.85 14.09 -2.72
CA SER A 46 -7.46 12.68 -2.64
C SER A 46 -6.63 12.38 -1.38
N ARG A 47 -5.76 13.32 -0.99
CA ARG A 47 -4.87 13.18 0.19
C ARG A 47 -5.64 13.24 1.51
N GLN A 48 -6.58 14.16 1.67
CA GLN A 48 -7.43 14.23 2.86
C GLN A 48 -8.43 13.08 2.88
N HIS A 49 -8.93 12.63 1.72
CA HIS A 49 -9.75 11.42 1.66
C HIS A 49 -9.01 10.19 2.21
N ARG A 50 -7.70 10.06 1.93
CA ARG A 50 -6.86 8.97 2.44
C ARG A 50 -6.54 9.08 3.94
N PHE A 51 -6.31 10.28 4.46
CA PHE A 51 -5.81 10.47 5.83
C PHE A 51 -6.90 10.87 6.84
N SER A 52 -7.90 11.62 6.41
CA SER A 52 -9.01 12.11 7.25
C SER A 52 -10.39 11.60 6.82
N GLY A 53 -10.51 10.95 5.66
CA GLY A 53 -11.73 10.27 5.20
C GLY A 53 -12.94 11.18 5.21
N ALA A 54 -12.91 12.35 4.58
CA ALA A 54 -14.00 13.34 4.66
C ALA A 54 -14.27 13.83 6.10
N THR A 55 -13.32 14.57 6.67
CA THR A 55 -13.73 15.67 7.55
C THR A 55 -14.45 16.71 6.68
N PRO A 56 -15.69 17.10 6.98
CA PRO A 56 -16.24 18.34 6.47
C PRO A 56 -15.21 19.44 6.78
N SER A 57 -14.90 20.30 5.81
CA SER A 57 -14.38 21.62 6.14
C SER A 57 -15.39 22.22 7.15
N PRO A 58 -15.03 22.45 8.42
CA PRO A 58 -16.03 22.91 9.38
C PRO A 58 -16.42 24.35 9.02
N PRO A 59 -17.72 24.70 9.04
CA PRO A 59 -18.10 26.06 9.38
C PRO A 59 -17.61 26.31 10.80
N SER A 60 -17.13 27.52 11.03
CA SER A 60 -16.52 28.01 12.26
C SER A 60 -17.18 27.49 13.56
N GLU A 61 -16.33 26.93 14.44
CA GLU A 61 -16.41 26.94 15.92
C GLU A 61 -17.11 25.84 16.77
N ALA A 62 -17.83 24.84 16.25
CA ALA A 62 -18.65 23.97 17.14
C ALA A 62 -18.09 22.58 17.58
N GLY A 63 -16.88 22.11 17.18
CA GLY A 63 -16.54 20.67 17.21
C GLY A 63 -15.45 20.11 18.16
N ARG A 64 -14.81 20.90 19.02
CA ARG A 64 -13.46 20.59 19.56
C ARG A 64 -13.26 19.30 20.39
N ALA A 65 -14.29 18.73 21.03
CA ALA A 65 -14.14 17.56 21.90
C ALA A 65 -14.38 16.21 21.17
N SER A 66 -15.36 16.15 20.28
CA SER A 66 -15.69 14.96 19.49
C SER A 66 -14.60 14.66 18.45
N ASP A 67 -14.04 15.70 17.84
CA ASP A 67 -13.01 15.60 16.82
C ASP A 67 -11.69 14.99 17.35
N LYS A 68 -11.33 15.30 18.60
CA LYS A 68 -10.15 14.68 19.25
C LYS A 68 -10.33 13.19 19.45
N ALA A 69 -11.50 12.74 19.93
CA ALA A 69 -11.75 11.31 20.14
C ALA A 69 -11.79 10.52 18.83
N ALA A 70 -12.40 11.09 17.79
CA ALA A 70 -12.39 10.51 16.43
C ALA A 70 -10.97 10.46 15.85
N TRP A 71 -10.15 11.48 16.10
CA TRP A 71 -8.75 11.50 15.69
C TRP A 71 -7.91 10.44 16.40
N TRP A 72 -8.05 10.25 17.72
CA TRP A 72 -7.33 9.19 18.46
C TRP A 72 -7.75 7.78 18.03
N LEU A 73 -9.03 7.56 17.73
CA LEU A 73 -9.51 6.29 17.15
C LEU A 73 -8.94 6.03 15.75
N LYS A 74 -8.88 7.06 14.89
CA LYS A 74 -8.20 7.00 13.58
C LYS A 74 -6.75 6.60 13.75
N VAL A 75 -6.02 7.32 14.60
CA VAL A 75 -4.61 7.06 14.89
C VAL A 75 -4.45 5.65 15.42
N GLY A 76 -5.28 5.17 16.35
CA GLY A 76 -5.18 3.81 16.89
C GLY A 76 -5.42 2.69 15.86
N LEU A 77 -6.44 2.84 15.01
CA LEU A 77 -6.75 1.84 13.98
C LEU A 77 -5.68 1.79 12.88
N PHE A 78 -5.28 2.96 12.37
CA PHE A 78 -4.19 3.05 11.40
C PHE A 78 -2.87 2.63 12.00
N ALA A 79 -2.60 2.97 13.27
CA ALA A 79 -1.40 2.53 13.96
C ALA A 79 -1.37 1.01 14.08
N ARG A 80 -2.49 0.33 14.34
CA ARG A 80 -2.49 -1.14 14.44
C ARG A 80 -2.13 -1.83 13.12
N VAL A 81 -2.70 -1.39 12.00
CA VAL A 81 -2.38 -1.95 10.66
C VAL A 81 -0.95 -1.59 10.26
N THR A 82 -0.58 -0.33 10.44
CA THR A 82 0.77 0.17 10.12
C THR A 82 1.83 -0.50 11.01
N TRP A 83 1.50 -0.84 12.26
CA TRP A 83 2.40 -1.53 13.17
C TRP A 83 2.75 -2.92 12.66
N TRP A 84 1.77 -3.73 12.22
CA TRP A 84 2.04 -5.04 11.63
C TRP A 84 2.85 -4.93 10.34
N ILE A 85 2.51 -3.98 9.47
CA ILE A 85 3.29 -3.68 8.26
C ILE A 85 4.75 -3.35 8.61
N SER A 86 4.95 -2.48 9.60
CA SER A 86 6.28 -2.03 10.03
C SER A 86 7.07 -3.17 10.67
N ALA A 87 6.42 -4.00 11.50
CA ALA A 87 7.02 -5.17 12.12
C ALA A 87 7.52 -6.16 11.06
N CYS A 88 6.71 -6.45 10.04
CA CYS A 88 7.14 -7.29 8.93
C CYS A 88 8.35 -6.67 8.20
N PHE A 89 8.34 -5.36 7.90
CA PHE A 89 9.50 -4.73 7.27
C PHE A 89 10.76 -4.76 8.15
N ILE A 90 10.63 -4.55 9.46
CA ILE A 90 11.77 -4.60 10.39
C ILE A 90 12.38 -6.00 10.39
N VAL A 91 11.55 -7.04 10.53
CA VAL A 91 12.02 -8.43 10.53
C VAL A 91 12.66 -8.78 9.19
N GLY A 92 12.01 -8.44 8.08
CA GLY A 92 12.55 -8.69 6.74
C GLY A 92 13.87 -7.96 6.50
N ALA A 93 13.97 -6.69 6.89
CA ALA A 93 15.18 -5.89 6.75
C ALA A 93 16.33 -6.43 7.62
N ALA A 94 16.02 -6.91 8.82
CA ALA A 94 17.01 -7.57 9.68
C ALA A 94 17.55 -8.85 9.04
N CYS A 95 16.70 -9.69 8.44
CA CYS A 95 17.15 -10.85 7.67
C CYS A 95 18.11 -10.45 6.55
N PHE A 96 17.76 -9.45 5.73
CA PHE A 96 18.62 -8.96 4.66
C PHE A 96 19.95 -8.40 5.15
N ALA A 97 19.92 -7.63 6.24
CA ALA A 97 21.12 -7.08 6.85
C ALA A 97 22.06 -8.19 7.37
N ILE A 98 21.52 -9.21 8.05
CA ILE A 98 22.28 -10.34 8.58
C ILE A 98 22.91 -11.16 7.44
N ALA A 99 22.11 -11.52 6.42
CA ALA A 99 22.60 -12.31 5.29
C ALA A 99 23.67 -11.55 4.48
N SER A 100 23.47 -10.25 4.26
CA SER A 100 24.45 -9.40 3.58
C SER A 100 25.73 -9.21 4.41
N ALA A 101 25.60 -9.05 5.73
CA ALA A 101 26.75 -8.93 6.63
C ALA A 101 27.57 -10.24 6.67
N ALA A 102 26.90 -11.40 6.64
CA ALA A 102 27.55 -12.70 6.56
C ALA A 102 28.33 -12.87 5.26
N GLY A 103 27.77 -12.43 4.12
CA GLY A 103 28.47 -12.42 2.83
C GLY A 103 29.65 -11.44 2.78
N LEU A 104 29.51 -10.25 3.38
CA LEU A 104 30.55 -9.20 3.34
C LEU A 104 31.70 -9.44 4.34
N ALA A 105 31.40 -10.01 5.50
CA ALA A 105 32.40 -10.24 6.55
C ALA A 105 32.30 -11.67 7.15
N PRO A 106 32.60 -12.72 6.37
CA PRO A 106 32.42 -14.12 6.76
C PRO A 106 33.07 -14.51 8.10
N ARG A 107 34.22 -13.90 8.41
CA ARG A 107 34.98 -14.11 9.65
C ARG A 107 34.17 -13.91 10.94
N PHE A 108 33.12 -13.08 10.92
CA PHE A 108 32.28 -12.81 12.10
C PHE A 108 31.09 -13.77 12.24
N PHE A 109 30.83 -14.59 11.21
CA PHE A 109 29.63 -15.42 11.11
C PHE A 109 29.94 -16.93 11.06
N GLY A 110 31.23 -17.31 10.98
CA GLY A 110 31.67 -18.70 11.08
C GLY A 110 31.02 -19.62 10.04
N ASP A 111 30.58 -20.80 10.46
CA ASP A 111 29.99 -21.84 9.60
C ASP A 111 28.74 -21.35 8.83
N PHE A 112 28.01 -20.38 9.38
CA PHE A 112 26.85 -19.78 8.69
C PHE A 112 27.27 -19.08 7.40
N ALA A 113 28.36 -18.30 7.43
CA ALA A 113 28.86 -17.62 6.24
C ALA A 113 29.50 -18.57 5.22
N GLY A 114 29.92 -19.76 5.66
CA GLY A 114 30.43 -20.83 4.81
C GLY A 114 29.35 -21.64 4.10
N ASN A 115 28.06 -21.42 4.40
CA ASN A 115 26.94 -22.17 3.84
C ASN A 115 26.05 -21.27 2.96
N PRO A 116 26.24 -21.27 1.62
CA PRO A 116 25.45 -20.45 0.70
C PRO A 116 23.95 -20.71 0.77
N VAL A 117 23.54 -21.97 1.00
CA VAL A 117 22.13 -22.33 1.14
C VAL A 117 21.53 -21.68 2.38
N ALA A 118 22.25 -21.68 3.50
CA ALA A 118 21.79 -21.03 4.73
C ALA A 118 21.65 -19.51 4.56
N ILE A 119 22.60 -18.85 3.88
CA ILE A 119 22.52 -17.42 3.55
C ILE A 119 21.31 -17.13 2.66
N ASN A 120 21.13 -17.90 1.59
CA ASN A 120 20.01 -17.73 0.64
C ASN A 120 18.66 -18.01 1.30
N LEU A 121 18.58 -18.95 2.26
CA LEU A 121 17.37 -19.19 3.05
C LEU A 121 17.01 -17.97 3.90
N VAL A 122 17.99 -17.25 4.47
CA VAL A 122 17.72 -16.01 5.22
C VAL A 122 17.26 -14.89 4.29
N PHE A 123 17.84 -14.76 3.09
CA PHE A 123 17.33 -13.84 2.05
C PHE A 123 15.88 -14.16 1.67
N PHE A 124 15.58 -15.43 1.41
CA PHE A 124 14.24 -15.89 1.07
C PHE A 124 13.23 -15.64 2.19
N ALA A 125 13.58 -16.00 3.44
CA ALA A 125 12.75 -15.72 4.60
C ALA A 125 12.45 -14.21 4.76
N GLY A 126 13.46 -13.35 4.57
CA GLY A 126 13.29 -11.90 4.58
C GLY A 126 12.31 -11.40 3.50
N SER A 127 12.36 -11.99 2.30
CA SER A 127 11.49 -11.63 1.18
C SER A 127 10.01 -11.96 1.44
N LEU A 128 9.71 -13.04 2.17
CA LEU A 128 8.35 -13.40 2.59
C LEU A 128 7.75 -12.34 3.52
N PHE A 129 8.54 -11.79 4.45
CA PHE A 129 8.10 -10.70 5.31
C PHE A 129 7.80 -9.42 4.51
N PHE A 130 8.64 -9.07 3.53
CA PHE A 130 8.38 -7.94 2.63
C PHE A 130 7.10 -8.13 1.80
N THR A 131 6.89 -9.34 1.28
CA THR A 131 5.68 -9.69 0.50
C THR A 131 4.43 -9.63 1.37
N THR A 132 4.52 -10.11 2.61
CA THR A 132 3.45 -10.01 3.61
C THR A 132 3.15 -8.55 3.94
N ALA A 133 4.17 -7.72 4.17
CA ALA A 133 4.01 -6.30 4.45
C ALA A 133 3.34 -5.56 3.28
N ALA A 134 3.79 -5.82 2.04
CA ALA A 134 3.22 -5.23 0.84
C ALA A 134 1.77 -5.67 0.60
N TYR A 135 1.44 -6.95 0.87
CA TYR A 135 0.07 -7.43 0.80
C TYR A 135 -0.83 -6.75 1.85
N LEU A 136 -0.35 -6.57 3.09
CA LEU A 136 -1.08 -5.82 4.11
C LEU A 136 -1.32 -4.35 3.72
N GLN A 137 -0.35 -3.71 3.05
CA GLN A 137 -0.53 -2.37 2.50
C GLN A 137 -1.57 -2.34 1.38
N LEU A 138 -1.57 -3.32 0.48
CA LEU A 138 -2.57 -3.46 -0.57
C LEU A 138 -3.97 -3.69 0.02
N LEU A 139 -4.08 -4.53 1.05
CA LEU A 139 -5.32 -4.81 1.75
C LEU A 139 -5.85 -3.54 2.47
N ALA A 140 -4.97 -2.74 3.05
CA ALA A 140 -5.31 -1.45 3.64
C ALA A 140 -5.81 -0.46 2.57
N ALA A 141 -5.22 -0.44 1.36
CA ALA A 141 -5.68 0.40 0.25
C ALA A 141 -7.04 -0.05 -0.30
N ILE A 142 -7.27 -1.36 -0.45
CA ILE A 142 -8.55 -1.95 -0.90
C ILE A 142 -9.70 -1.62 0.07
N ASN A 143 -9.41 -1.64 1.37
CA ASN A 143 -10.38 -1.41 2.43
C ASN A 143 -10.31 0.01 3.02
N ALA A 144 -9.66 0.96 2.34
CA ALA A 144 -9.48 2.32 2.85
C ALA A 144 -10.81 3.00 3.24
N ASP A 145 -11.86 2.81 2.45
CA ASP A 145 -13.19 3.37 2.74
C ASP A 145 -13.79 2.78 4.03
N ARG A 146 -13.59 1.47 4.25
CA ARG A 146 -14.06 0.78 5.46
C ARG A 146 -13.29 1.24 6.70
N ILE A 147 -11.97 1.41 6.56
CA ILE A 147 -11.10 1.94 7.62
C ILE A 147 -11.53 3.36 7.97
N ALA A 148 -11.87 4.18 6.96
CA ALA A 148 -12.41 5.52 7.16
C ALA A 148 -13.79 5.50 7.85
N ASP A 149 -14.72 4.65 7.43
CA ASP A 149 -16.04 4.51 8.06
C ASP A 149 -15.93 4.14 9.55
N LEU A 150 -15.11 3.14 9.88
CA LEU A 150 -14.85 2.71 11.26
C LEU A 150 -14.25 3.85 12.10
N ALA A 151 -13.30 4.58 11.51
CA ALA A 151 -12.68 5.75 12.11
C ALA A 151 -13.68 6.89 12.43
N HIS A 152 -14.74 7.01 11.65
CA HIS A 152 -15.82 7.99 11.86
C HIS A 152 -16.99 7.46 12.70
N ARG A 153 -16.84 6.28 13.32
CA ARG A 153 -17.92 5.59 14.05
C ARG A 153 -19.18 5.38 13.21
N ARG A 154 -19.02 5.26 11.89
CA ARG A 154 -20.11 4.90 10.97
C ARG A 154 -20.16 3.40 10.83
N VAL A 155 -21.36 2.86 10.57
CA VAL A 155 -21.50 1.45 10.23
C VAL A 155 -20.82 1.24 8.88
N PRO A 156 -19.74 0.42 8.80
CA PRO A 156 -19.00 0.26 7.56
C PRO A 156 -19.90 -0.32 6.47
N ARG A 157 -19.97 0.36 5.32
CA ARG A 157 -20.78 -0.10 4.20
C ARG A 157 -20.08 -1.25 3.47
N GLY A 158 -20.72 -2.41 3.42
CA GLY A 158 -20.24 -3.59 2.69
C GLY A 158 -19.36 -4.56 3.50
N ARG A 159 -18.91 -5.64 2.84
CA ARG A 159 -18.07 -6.70 3.44
C ARG A 159 -16.58 -6.37 3.32
N PHE A 160 -15.76 -6.99 4.15
CA PHE A 160 -14.30 -6.93 4.03
C PHE A 160 -13.87 -7.53 2.68
N ARG A 161 -13.00 -6.83 1.96
CA ARG A 161 -12.56 -7.24 0.62
C ARG A 161 -11.10 -7.68 0.69
N TRP A 162 -10.85 -8.94 0.35
CA TRP A 162 -9.50 -9.49 0.26
C TRP A 162 -8.82 -9.12 -1.06
N LEU A 163 -9.60 -9.10 -2.16
CA LEU A 163 -9.18 -8.56 -3.44
C LEU A 163 -10.23 -7.57 -3.95
N ALA A 164 -9.75 -6.48 -4.52
CA ALA A 164 -10.55 -5.55 -5.29
C ALA A 164 -9.67 -4.79 -6.27
N TRP A 165 -10.25 -4.41 -7.41
CA TRP A 165 -9.58 -3.61 -8.42
C TRP A 165 -9.96 -2.14 -8.25
N ARG A 166 -8.98 -1.27 -7.93
CA ARG A 166 -9.19 0.18 -7.70
C ARG A 166 -8.17 1.03 -8.47
N GLN A 167 -8.08 0.86 -9.79
CA GLN A 167 -7.14 1.60 -10.64
C GLN A 167 -7.24 3.13 -10.56
N GLY A 168 -8.41 3.68 -10.23
CA GLY A 168 -8.59 5.13 -10.06
C GLY A 168 -7.96 5.70 -8.78
N ASP A 169 -7.47 4.86 -7.88
CA ASP A 169 -6.85 5.25 -6.62
C ASP A 169 -5.33 5.10 -6.68
N ILE A 170 -4.62 6.22 -6.53
CA ILE A 170 -3.15 6.29 -6.55
C ILE A 170 -2.54 5.42 -5.42
N GLY A 171 -3.20 5.35 -4.26
CA GLY A 171 -2.76 4.54 -3.13
C GLY A 171 -2.86 3.05 -3.43
N TRP A 172 -3.91 2.62 -4.14
CA TRP A 172 -4.03 1.24 -4.61
C TRP A 172 -2.97 0.91 -5.67
N LEU A 173 -2.75 1.80 -6.65
CA LEU A 173 -1.72 1.57 -7.67
C LEU A 173 -0.31 1.46 -7.08
N SER A 174 0.03 2.34 -6.14
CA SER A 174 1.32 2.28 -5.44
C SER A 174 1.47 0.97 -4.66
N ALA A 175 0.47 0.59 -3.87
CA ALA A 175 0.52 -0.65 -3.09
C ALA A 175 0.52 -1.91 -3.98
N MET A 176 -0.22 -1.90 -5.08
CA MET A 176 -0.25 -2.98 -6.06
C MET A 176 1.10 -3.14 -6.75
N THR A 177 1.71 -2.03 -7.20
CA THR A 177 3.04 -2.03 -7.82
C THR A 177 4.10 -2.56 -6.84
N GLN A 178 4.05 -2.09 -5.59
CA GLN A 178 4.92 -2.59 -4.52
C GLN A 178 4.73 -4.10 -4.31
N PHE A 179 3.48 -4.57 -4.22
CA PHE A 179 3.17 -5.98 -4.01
C PHE A 179 3.69 -6.86 -5.16
N VAL A 180 3.42 -6.47 -6.41
CA VAL A 180 3.95 -7.16 -7.60
C VAL A 180 5.49 -7.20 -7.56
N GLY A 181 6.14 -6.07 -7.23
CA GLY A 181 7.59 -6.02 -7.07
C GLY A 181 8.10 -6.99 -6.00
N THR A 182 7.42 -7.09 -4.85
CA THR A 182 7.83 -8.04 -3.80
C THR A 182 7.61 -9.50 -4.18
N VAL A 183 6.58 -9.82 -4.98
CA VAL A 183 6.36 -11.17 -5.51
C VAL A 183 7.47 -11.56 -6.49
N LEU A 184 7.81 -10.69 -7.43
CA LEU A 184 8.93 -10.91 -8.36
C LEU A 184 10.26 -11.06 -7.60
N PHE A 185 10.48 -10.23 -6.59
CA PHE A 185 11.63 -10.36 -5.72
C PHE A 185 11.66 -11.69 -4.96
N ASN A 186 10.50 -12.21 -4.54
CA ASN A 186 10.35 -13.53 -3.93
C ASN A 186 10.73 -14.67 -4.88
N VAL A 187 10.36 -14.55 -6.16
CA VAL A 187 10.77 -15.49 -7.20
C VAL A 187 12.28 -15.51 -7.33
N ASN A 188 12.93 -14.34 -7.40
CA ASN A 188 14.39 -14.24 -7.51
C ASN A 188 15.10 -14.81 -6.27
N THR A 189 14.60 -14.58 -5.05
CA THR A 189 15.20 -15.13 -3.82
C THR A 189 14.94 -16.63 -3.67
N PHE A 190 13.83 -17.15 -4.20
CA PHE A 190 13.55 -18.57 -4.27
C PHE A 190 14.44 -19.27 -5.29
N ASP A 191 14.61 -18.66 -6.47
CA ASP A 191 15.47 -19.18 -7.53
C ASP A 191 16.93 -19.28 -7.06
N ALA A 192 17.41 -18.33 -6.27
CA ALA A 192 18.71 -18.40 -5.61
C ALA A 192 18.88 -19.61 -4.64
N LEU A 193 17.79 -20.29 -4.23
CA LEU A 193 17.86 -21.54 -3.47
C LEU A 193 18.06 -22.78 -4.35
N LEU A 194 17.87 -22.66 -5.66
CA LEU A 194 17.94 -23.74 -6.64
C LEU A 194 19.25 -23.65 -7.43
N PRO A 195 20.35 -24.27 -6.98
CA PRO A 195 21.67 -24.13 -7.61
C PRO A 195 21.81 -24.71 -9.03
N ASN A 196 20.79 -25.39 -9.58
CA ASN A 196 20.98 -26.36 -10.68
C ASN A 196 20.10 -26.19 -11.92
N LEU A 197 19.25 -25.16 -12.03
CA LEU A 197 18.32 -25.07 -13.17
C LEU A 197 18.76 -24.10 -14.28
N ASP A 198 19.26 -22.91 -13.95
CA ASP A 198 19.58 -21.89 -14.98
C ASP A 198 21.05 -21.86 -15.41
N TRP A 199 22.01 -22.00 -14.49
CA TRP A 199 23.43 -21.78 -14.83
C TRP A 199 23.98 -22.77 -15.87
N LEU A 200 23.58 -24.05 -15.85
CA LEU A 200 24.07 -25.02 -16.84
C LEU A 200 23.46 -24.79 -18.22
N GLN A 201 22.19 -24.34 -18.28
CA GLN A 201 21.52 -24.03 -19.55
C GLN A 201 22.02 -22.69 -20.13
N GLU A 202 22.28 -21.68 -19.30
CA GLU A 202 22.91 -20.43 -19.72
C GLU A 202 24.38 -20.62 -20.12
N ASP A 203 25.19 -21.37 -19.35
CA ASP A 203 26.57 -21.66 -19.76
C ASP A 203 26.59 -22.51 -21.04
N LEU A 204 25.67 -23.48 -21.20
CA LEU A 204 25.56 -24.20 -22.47
C LEU A 204 25.15 -23.26 -23.61
N LEU A 205 24.22 -22.33 -23.41
CA LEU A 205 23.80 -21.39 -24.47
C LEU A 205 24.89 -20.36 -24.81
N ILE A 206 25.68 -19.92 -23.84
CA ILE A 206 26.76 -18.94 -24.01
C ILE A 206 28.04 -19.60 -24.58
N TRP A 207 28.34 -20.84 -24.17
CA TRP A 207 29.61 -21.51 -24.48
C TRP A 207 29.49 -22.67 -25.48
N THR A 208 28.29 -23.06 -25.93
CA THR A 208 28.21 -23.95 -27.09
C THR A 208 28.49 -23.14 -28.35
N PRO A 209 29.44 -23.58 -29.20
CA PRO A 209 29.66 -22.95 -30.49
C PRO A 209 28.40 -23.15 -31.34
N ASP A 210 27.91 -22.07 -31.93
CA ASP A 210 26.88 -22.14 -32.99
C ASP A 210 27.36 -23.13 -34.06
N VAL A 211 26.60 -24.21 -34.28
CA VAL A 211 26.78 -25.13 -35.40
C VAL A 211 25.98 -24.70 -36.61
#